data_AF-A0A7X7PJZ5-F1
#
_entry.id   AF-A0A7X7PJZ5-F1
#
_cell.length_a   1.000
_cell.length_b   1.000
_cell.length_c   1.000
_cell.angle_alpha   90.00
_cell.angle_beta   90.00
_cell.angle_gamma   90.00
#
_symmetry.space_group_name_H-M   'P 1'
#
loop_
_entity.id
_entity.type
_entity.pdbx_description
1 polymer ?
#
loop_
_entity_poly.entity_id
_entity_poly.type
_entity_poly.pdbx_seq_one_letter_code
_entity_poly.pdbx_strand_id
1 'polypeptide(L)'
;MASLTSVVLRPEGYDLPVGQRRVLRWTIYIGYAALVAGVFHGLANALSYAGISILGWFPGLATYYQGLTAHGVANVLFFTFTFANAFLPLMTARALARPLNSGLLWACFITLLLGNVLTIYAVVGNHASVLYTSYAPLQAHWTYYTGLVLLVVSTWIAFANMAIALSGWKKEHRGDRIPLLAYIAVTSYVMWMLASIPIAVEFLVFLIPWSLGLRAEVDPLLTRTLFWFTGHAIVYAWLLPAYVSWYALIPRQVGGAVISDSYTRIVWILFLLLSIPTGMHHQY
;
A
#
# COMPACT_ATOMS: atom_id res chain seq x y z
N MET A 1 -8.70 -37.87 -9.98
CA MET A 1 -7.50 -37.02 -10.13
C MET A 1 -7.90 -35.61 -9.70
N ALA A 2 -7.39 -35.10 -8.59
CA ALA A 2 -7.64 -33.72 -8.20
C ALA A 2 -7.03 -32.82 -9.28
N SER A 3 -7.87 -32.04 -9.97
CA SER A 3 -7.43 -30.99 -10.88
C SER A 3 -6.45 -30.08 -10.14
N LEU A 4 -5.15 -30.28 -10.37
CA LEU A 4 -4.09 -29.40 -9.88
C LEU A 4 -4.39 -28.02 -10.46
N THR A 5 -4.99 -27.16 -9.64
CA THR A 5 -5.30 -25.80 -10.04
C THR A 5 -3.97 -25.10 -10.34
N SER A 6 -3.84 -24.50 -11.51
CA SER A 6 -2.58 -23.89 -11.92
C SER A 6 -2.29 -22.62 -11.10
N VAL A 7 -1.03 -22.44 -10.70
CA VAL A 7 -0.59 -21.22 -10.02
C VAL A 7 -0.73 -20.01 -10.97
N VAL A 8 -0.45 -20.23 -12.25
CA VAL A 8 -0.58 -19.28 -13.36
C VAL A 8 -1.21 -19.97 -14.57
N LEU A 9 -1.89 -19.22 -15.44
CA LEU A 9 -2.51 -19.75 -16.66
C LEU A 9 -1.47 -20.32 -17.65
N ARG A 10 -0.35 -19.61 -17.81
CA ARG A 10 0.74 -19.96 -18.75
C ARG A 10 2.08 -20.18 -18.02
N PRO A 11 2.45 -21.40 -17.63
CA PRO A 11 3.70 -21.67 -16.92
C PRO A 11 4.96 -21.24 -17.66
N GLU A 12 4.95 -21.31 -19.00
CA GLU A 12 6.05 -20.95 -19.91
C GLU A 12 6.44 -19.47 -19.84
N GLY A 13 5.50 -18.57 -19.53
CA GLY A 13 5.76 -17.15 -19.49
C GLY A 13 4.56 -16.31 -19.94
N TYR A 14 4.59 -15.02 -19.60
CA TYR A 14 3.72 -14.02 -20.21
C TYR A 14 4.43 -12.66 -20.18
N ASP A 15 4.66 -12.09 -21.36
CA ASP A 15 5.25 -10.77 -21.51
C ASP A 15 4.18 -9.68 -21.50
N LEU A 16 4.21 -8.83 -20.47
CA LEU A 16 3.39 -7.62 -20.46
C LEU A 16 3.87 -6.64 -21.54
N PRO A 17 2.95 -5.86 -22.13
CA PRO A 17 3.31 -4.79 -23.04
C PRO A 17 4.39 -3.87 -22.44
N VAL A 18 5.37 -3.45 -23.26
CA VAL A 18 6.54 -2.67 -22.81
C VAL A 18 6.13 -1.40 -22.05
N GLY A 19 5.09 -0.70 -22.51
CA GLY A 19 4.56 0.48 -21.83
C GLY A 19 4.07 0.19 -20.41
N GLN A 20 3.36 -0.93 -20.22
CA GLN A 20 2.86 -1.34 -18.90
C GLN A 20 4.01 -1.71 -17.95
N ARG A 21 5.00 -2.47 -18.46
CA ARG A 21 6.23 -2.79 -17.69
C ARG A 21 6.99 -1.53 -17.28
N ARG A 22 7.04 -0.51 -18.14
CA ARG A 22 7.71 0.77 -17.86
C ARG A 22 7.01 1.53 -16.74
N VAL A 23 5.68 1.66 -16.78
CA VAL A 23 4.92 2.36 -15.73
C VAL A 23 5.06 1.65 -14.39
N LEU A 24 4.85 0.33 -14.36
CA LEU A 24 5.00 -0.47 -13.13
C LEU A 24 6.41 -0.34 -12.53
N ARG A 25 7.44 -0.33 -13.37
CA ARG A 25 8.84 -0.13 -12.95
C ARG A 25 9.05 1.25 -12.33
N TRP A 26 8.53 2.31 -12.94
CA TRP A 26 8.63 3.66 -12.38
C TRP A 26 7.88 3.78 -11.05
N THR A 27 6.71 3.14 -10.90
CA THR A 27 6.01 3.07 -9.62
C THR A 27 6.90 2.43 -8.54
N ILE A 28 7.60 1.33 -8.85
CA ILE A 28 8.55 0.67 -7.93
C ILE A 28 9.71 1.61 -7.57
N TYR A 29 10.27 2.33 -8.55
CA TYR A 29 11.38 3.25 -8.31
C TYR A 29 11.03 4.40 -7.37
N ILE A 30 9.80 4.92 -7.43
CA ILE A 30 9.31 5.89 -6.43
C ILE A 30 9.38 5.27 -5.03
N GLY A 31 8.96 4.00 -4.89
CA GLY A 31 9.02 3.29 -3.62
C GLY A 31 10.41 3.13 -3.06
N TYR A 32 11.37 2.68 -3.88
CA TYR A 32 12.76 2.55 -3.44
C TYR A 32 13.40 3.90 -3.12
N ALA A 33 13.07 4.96 -3.86
CA ALA A 33 13.51 6.31 -3.52
C ALA A 33 12.97 6.75 -2.14
N ALA A 34 11.68 6.49 -1.87
CA ALA A 34 11.07 6.77 -0.56
C ALA A 34 11.72 5.94 0.55
N LEU A 35 11.99 4.64 0.32
CA LEU A 35 12.67 3.76 1.26
C LEU A 35 14.05 4.31 1.65
N VAL A 36 14.86 4.69 0.65
CA VAL A 36 16.20 5.24 0.89
C VAL A 36 16.10 6.52 1.71
N ALA A 37 15.22 7.45 1.33
CA ALA A 37 15.01 8.69 2.06
C ALA A 37 14.59 8.45 3.52
N GLY A 38 13.63 7.54 3.74
CA GLY A 38 13.17 7.20 5.08
C GLY A 38 14.23 6.49 5.92
N VAL A 39 15.01 5.57 5.36
CA VAL A 39 16.10 4.86 6.06
C VAL A 39 17.18 5.83 6.57
N PHE A 40 17.53 6.87 5.81
CA PHE A 40 18.48 7.89 6.28
C PHE A 40 17.99 8.61 7.55
N HIS A 41 16.70 8.96 7.62
CA HIS A 41 16.12 9.48 8.86
C HIS A 41 16.07 8.41 9.97
N GLY A 42 15.87 7.14 9.62
CA GLY A 42 15.91 6.02 10.56
C GLY A 42 17.26 5.83 11.24
N LEU A 43 18.36 6.04 10.52
CA LEU A 43 19.71 6.02 11.09
C LEU A 43 19.89 7.10 12.16
N ALA A 44 19.43 8.33 11.88
CA ALA A 44 19.46 9.42 12.84
C ALA A 44 18.62 9.09 14.09
N ASN A 45 17.46 8.46 13.91
CA ASN A 45 16.62 8.02 15.02
C ASN A 45 17.34 6.97 15.87
N ALA A 46 17.91 5.93 15.26
CA ALA A 46 18.62 4.86 15.97
C ALA A 46 19.80 5.39 16.80
N LEU A 47 20.59 6.31 16.24
CA LEU A 47 21.70 6.94 16.97
C LEU A 47 21.21 7.82 18.12
N SER A 48 20.08 8.52 17.94
CA SER A 48 19.47 9.30 19.03
C SER A 48 19.07 8.42 20.22
N TYR A 49 18.57 7.20 19.98
CA TYR A 49 18.30 6.21 21.04
C TYR A 49 19.57 5.73 21.76
N ALA A 50 20.75 5.84 21.11
CA ALA A 50 22.04 5.55 21.70
C ALA A 50 22.72 6.78 22.35
N GLY A 51 22.02 7.92 22.45
CA GLY A 51 22.57 9.17 22.99
C GLY A 51 23.49 9.92 22.03
N ILE A 52 23.51 9.55 20.74
CA ILE A 52 24.34 10.16 19.71
C ILE A 52 23.47 10.98 18.76
N SER A 53 23.59 12.30 18.77
CA SER A 53 22.82 13.17 17.87
C SER A 53 23.60 13.53 16.61
N ILE A 54 23.09 13.08 15.46
CA ILE A 54 23.56 13.51 14.13
C ILE A 54 22.53 14.40 13.41
N LEU A 55 21.46 14.83 14.09
CA LEU A 55 20.37 15.60 13.47
C LEU A 55 20.85 16.90 12.83
N GLY A 56 21.81 17.58 13.45
CA GLY A 56 22.38 18.84 12.94
C GLY A 56 23.16 18.69 11.62
N TRP A 57 23.41 17.46 11.16
CA TRP A 57 24.13 17.18 9.91
C TRP A 57 23.19 17.02 8.73
N PHE A 58 21.87 16.95 8.95
CA PHE A 58 20.87 16.85 7.89
C PHE A 58 20.45 18.25 7.43
N PRO A 59 20.78 18.66 6.19
CA PRO A 59 20.40 19.98 5.69
C PRO A 59 18.88 20.15 5.67
N GLY A 60 18.39 21.26 6.22
CA GLY A 60 16.97 21.61 6.21
C GLY A 60 16.09 20.82 7.20
N LEU A 61 16.66 19.95 8.03
CA LEU A 61 15.93 19.26 9.10
C LEU A 61 15.79 20.18 10.32
N ALA A 62 14.56 20.59 10.64
CA ALA A 62 14.27 21.51 11.75
C ALA A 62 14.18 20.79 13.10
N THR A 63 13.63 19.57 13.14
CA THR A 63 13.41 18.84 14.40
C THR A 63 13.58 17.32 14.24
N TYR A 64 13.80 16.64 15.37
CA TYR A 64 13.74 15.18 15.43
C TYR A 64 12.40 14.64 14.91
N TYR A 65 11.28 15.26 15.30
CA TYR A 65 9.93 14.82 14.93
C TYR A 65 9.62 15.03 13.45
N GLN A 66 10.23 16.01 12.79
CA GLN A 66 10.18 16.13 11.33
C GLN A 66 10.83 14.91 10.67
N GLY A 67 12.02 14.52 11.12
CA GLY A 67 12.74 13.35 10.63
C GLY A 67 12.02 12.05 10.93
N LEU A 68 11.46 11.90 12.13
CA LEU A 68 10.66 10.74 12.50
C LEU A 68 9.36 10.63 11.69
N THR A 69 8.72 11.76 11.37
CA THR A 69 7.57 11.78 10.47
C THR A 69 7.97 11.39 9.05
N ALA A 70 9.05 11.96 8.51
CA ALA A 70 9.60 11.59 7.21
C ALA A 70 9.93 10.10 7.14
N HIS A 71 10.58 9.55 8.16
CA HIS A 71 10.91 8.12 8.25
C HIS A 71 9.68 7.23 8.13
N GLY A 72 8.68 7.43 8.99
CA GLY A 72 7.48 6.61 9.01
C GLY A 72 6.69 6.73 7.70
N VAL A 73 6.40 7.96 7.27
CA VAL A 73 5.59 8.22 6.07
C VAL A 73 6.26 7.67 4.81
N ALA A 74 7.56 7.88 4.63
CA ALA A 74 8.26 7.40 3.45
C ALA A 74 8.35 5.86 3.41
N ASN A 75 8.66 5.21 4.54
CA ASN A 75 8.90 3.77 4.57
C ASN A 75 7.62 2.95 4.68
N VAL A 76 6.73 3.25 5.63
CA VAL A 76 5.56 2.39 5.88
C VAL A 76 4.35 2.76 5.03
N LEU A 77 4.31 3.97 4.45
CA LEU A 77 3.23 4.37 3.54
C LEU A 77 3.69 4.37 2.08
N PHE A 78 4.61 5.26 1.70
CA PHE A 78 4.94 5.40 0.28
C PHE A 78 5.69 4.19 -0.28
N PHE A 79 6.74 3.69 0.37
CA PHE A 79 7.46 2.51 -0.12
C PHE A 79 6.57 1.26 -0.24
N THR A 80 5.80 0.93 0.79
CA THR A 80 4.96 -0.28 0.79
C THR A 80 3.84 -0.20 -0.26
N PHE A 81 3.13 0.92 -0.35
CA PHE A 81 1.99 1.05 -1.28
C PHE A 81 2.43 1.26 -2.73
N THR A 82 3.53 1.97 -2.99
CA THR A 82 4.12 2.02 -4.34
C THR A 82 4.53 0.63 -4.81
N PHE A 83 5.19 -0.15 -3.95
CA PHE A 83 5.57 -1.51 -4.26
C PHE A 83 4.34 -2.37 -4.54
N ALA A 84 3.32 -2.34 -3.67
CA ALA A 84 2.09 -3.09 -3.86
C ALA A 84 1.35 -2.71 -5.15
N ASN A 85 1.23 -1.40 -5.43
CA ASN A 85 0.54 -0.85 -6.61
C ASN A 85 1.19 -1.25 -7.93
N ALA A 86 2.45 -1.69 -7.90
CA ALA A 86 3.13 -2.24 -9.06
C ALA A 86 3.13 -3.77 -9.05
N PHE A 87 3.49 -4.36 -7.92
CA PHE A 87 3.71 -5.79 -7.78
C PHE A 87 2.42 -6.58 -7.93
N LEU A 88 1.33 -6.21 -7.24
CA LEU A 88 0.09 -6.98 -7.28
C LEU A 88 -0.63 -6.92 -8.65
N PRO A 89 -0.68 -5.77 -9.35
CA PRO A 89 -1.13 -5.75 -10.74
C PRO A 89 -0.25 -6.58 -11.67
N LEU A 90 1.08 -6.52 -11.52
CA LEU A 90 2.00 -7.36 -12.30
C LEU A 90 1.74 -8.86 -12.07
N MET A 91 1.58 -9.28 -10.82
CA MET A 91 1.27 -10.67 -10.46
C MET A 91 -0.07 -11.10 -11.04
N THR A 92 -1.09 -10.24 -10.99
CA THR A 92 -2.40 -10.50 -11.59
C THR A 92 -2.29 -10.70 -13.10
N ALA A 93 -1.60 -9.80 -13.81
CA ALA A 93 -1.38 -9.90 -15.24
C ALA A 93 -0.61 -11.17 -15.63
N ARG A 94 0.47 -11.48 -14.88
CA ARG A 94 1.28 -12.69 -15.08
C ARG A 94 0.46 -13.97 -14.88
N ALA A 95 -0.38 -13.98 -13.84
CA ALA A 95 -1.21 -15.13 -13.49
C ALA A 95 -2.30 -15.40 -14.51
N LEU A 96 -2.95 -14.35 -15.02
CA LEU A 96 -4.04 -14.45 -15.99
C LEU A 96 -3.55 -14.50 -17.44
N ALA A 97 -2.24 -14.33 -17.68
CA ALA A 97 -1.61 -14.16 -18.98
C ALA A 97 -2.34 -13.14 -19.87
N ARG A 98 -2.70 -11.99 -19.29
CA ARG A 98 -3.46 -10.93 -19.97
C ARG A 98 -2.92 -9.54 -19.63
N PRO A 99 -3.08 -8.57 -20.54
CA PRO A 99 -2.63 -7.21 -20.31
C PRO A 99 -3.54 -6.49 -19.31
N LEU A 100 -2.97 -5.52 -18.60
CA LEU A 100 -3.75 -4.61 -17.75
C LEU A 100 -4.37 -3.49 -18.59
N ASN A 101 -5.26 -2.71 -18.00
CA ASN A 101 -5.70 -1.45 -18.60
C ASN A 101 -4.59 -0.39 -18.45
N SER A 102 -4.04 0.08 -19.57
CA SER A 102 -2.94 1.07 -19.56
C SER A 102 -3.36 2.42 -19.00
N GLY A 103 -4.60 2.86 -19.23
CA GLY A 103 -5.12 4.12 -18.68
C GLY A 103 -5.18 4.10 -17.16
N LEU A 104 -5.67 3.00 -16.58
CA LEU A 104 -5.70 2.82 -15.12
C LEU A 104 -4.31 2.67 -14.50
N LEU A 105 -3.35 2.07 -15.21
CA LEU A 105 -1.95 2.04 -14.74
C LEU A 105 -1.36 3.45 -14.64
N TRP A 106 -1.56 4.28 -15.67
CA TRP A 106 -1.10 5.67 -15.64
C TRP A 106 -1.86 6.51 -14.60
N ALA A 107 -3.17 6.32 -14.48
CA ALA A 107 -3.98 7.01 -13.47
C ALA A 107 -3.49 6.65 -12.04
N CYS A 108 -3.23 5.36 -11.78
CA CYS A 108 -2.64 4.91 -10.51
C CYS A 108 -1.29 5.59 -10.26
N PHE A 109 -0.39 5.56 -11.25
CA PHE A 109 0.95 6.14 -11.15
C PHE A 109 0.91 7.65 -10.88
N ILE A 110 0.13 8.41 -11.65
CA ILE A 110 0.01 9.86 -11.52
C ILE A 110 -0.61 10.24 -10.18
N THR A 111 -1.69 9.56 -9.77
CA THR A 111 -2.36 9.81 -8.48
C THR A 111 -1.39 9.59 -7.31
N LEU A 112 -0.64 8.49 -7.35
CA LEU A 112 0.38 8.18 -6.36
C LEU A 112 1.52 9.20 -6.35
N LEU A 113 2.00 9.62 -7.53
CA LEU A 113 3.08 10.58 -7.66
C LEU A 113 2.69 11.95 -7.11
N LEU A 114 1.49 12.44 -7.46
CA LEU A 114 0.94 13.68 -6.92
C LEU A 114 0.79 13.58 -5.40
N GLY A 115 0.28 12.45 -4.90
CA GLY A 115 0.19 12.20 -3.46
C GLY A 115 1.54 12.31 -2.77
N ASN A 116 2.57 11.69 -3.34
CA ASN A 116 3.94 11.74 -2.82
C ASN A 116 4.51 13.16 -2.81
N VAL A 117 4.35 13.91 -3.91
CA VAL A 117 4.85 15.29 -4.00
C VAL A 117 4.20 16.20 -2.96
N LEU A 118 2.88 16.11 -2.78
CA LEU A 118 2.15 16.92 -1.79
C LEU A 118 2.58 16.59 -0.35
N THR A 119 2.79 15.31 -0.05
CA THR A 119 3.25 14.87 1.27
C THR A 119 4.70 15.29 1.52
N ILE A 120 5.59 15.13 0.54
CA ILE A 120 6.98 15.58 0.63
C ILE A 120 7.05 17.07 0.89
N TYR A 121 6.27 17.88 0.16
CA TYR A 121 6.20 19.32 0.37
C TYR A 121 5.88 19.67 1.83
N ALA A 122 4.84 19.03 2.40
CA ALA A 122 4.44 19.31 3.77
C ALA A 122 5.48 18.87 4.80
N VAL A 123 6.06 17.67 4.63
CA VAL A 123 7.02 17.10 5.60
C VAL A 123 8.36 17.81 5.53
N VAL A 124 8.92 18.03 4.34
CA VAL A 124 10.21 18.72 4.16
C VAL A 124 10.11 20.20 4.52
N GLY A 125 8.97 20.84 4.26
CA GLY A 125 8.69 22.21 4.71
C GLY A 125 8.43 22.35 6.22
N ASN A 126 8.54 21.26 6.99
CA ASN A 126 8.24 21.23 8.43
C ASN A 126 6.80 21.67 8.76
N HIS A 127 5.87 21.48 7.82
CA HIS A 127 4.45 21.77 7.97
C HIS A 127 3.62 20.54 8.39
N ALA A 128 4.27 19.41 8.66
CA ALA A 128 3.62 18.14 8.99
C ALA A 128 4.43 17.29 9.96
N SER A 129 4.98 17.88 11.03
CA SER A 129 5.71 17.15 12.08
C SER A 129 4.74 16.47 13.06
N VAL A 130 3.92 15.56 12.55
CA VAL A 130 2.77 14.93 13.25
C VAL A 130 2.85 13.41 13.31
N LEU A 131 3.99 12.81 12.96
CA LEU A 131 4.20 11.38 12.78
C LEU A 131 3.32 10.78 11.67
N TYR A 132 3.56 9.51 11.31
CA TYR A 132 2.76 8.83 10.28
C TYR A 132 1.31 8.54 10.74
N THR A 133 1.02 8.61 12.05
CA THR A 133 -0.32 8.45 12.61
C THR A 133 -1.14 9.74 12.58
N SER A 134 -0.47 10.90 12.66
CA SER A 134 -1.10 12.21 12.44
C SER A 134 -2.34 12.47 13.30
N TYR A 135 -2.29 12.04 14.56
CA TYR A 135 -3.42 12.18 15.49
C TYR A 135 -3.75 13.63 15.78
N ALA A 136 -5.04 13.98 15.69
CA ALA A 136 -5.56 15.19 16.30
C ALA A 136 -5.28 15.19 17.83
N PRO A 137 -5.04 16.36 18.46
CA PRO A 137 -5.12 17.71 17.89
C PRO A 137 -3.82 18.22 17.24
N LEU A 138 -2.84 17.34 16.93
CA LEU A 138 -1.66 17.76 16.16
C LEU A 138 -2.07 17.97 14.69
N GLN A 139 -2.15 19.22 14.28
CA GLN A 139 -2.58 19.60 12.93
C GLN A 139 -1.39 19.73 11.98
N ALA A 140 -1.48 19.08 10.81
CA ALA A 140 -0.57 19.28 9.69
C ALA A 140 -1.20 20.17 8.62
N HIS A 141 -0.38 20.65 7.68
CA HIS A 141 -0.85 21.36 6.50
C HIS A 141 -1.72 20.46 5.60
N TRP A 142 -2.75 21.02 4.97
CA TRP A 142 -3.76 20.28 4.19
C TRP A 142 -3.17 19.41 3.06
N THR A 143 -2.03 19.80 2.49
CA THR A 143 -1.34 19.02 1.45
C THR A 143 -0.84 17.67 1.97
N TYR A 144 -0.50 17.56 3.25
CA TYR A 144 -0.12 16.30 3.87
C TYR A 144 -1.30 15.30 3.84
N TYR A 145 -2.45 15.72 4.36
CA TYR A 145 -3.65 14.87 4.39
C TYR A 145 -4.15 14.55 2.97
N THR A 146 -4.13 15.54 2.07
CA THR A 146 -4.48 15.34 0.66
C THR A 146 -3.54 14.34 -0.02
N GLY A 147 -2.24 14.43 0.25
CA GLY A 147 -1.26 13.50 -0.28
C GLY A 147 -1.48 12.07 0.17
N LEU A 148 -1.83 11.86 1.45
CA LEU A 148 -2.19 10.55 1.98
C LEU A 148 -3.50 10.00 1.39
N VAL A 149 -4.52 10.84 1.19
CA VAL A 149 -5.76 10.42 0.51
C VAL A 149 -5.47 10.00 -0.93
N LEU A 150 -4.65 10.74 -1.67
CA LEU A 150 -4.26 10.35 -3.03
C LEU A 150 -3.48 9.03 -3.05
N LEU A 151 -2.64 8.78 -2.05
CA LEU A 151 -2.00 7.47 -1.88
C LEU A 151 -3.06 6.36 -1.73
N VAL A 152 -4.05 6.53 -0.86
CA VAL A 152 -5.16 5.56 -0.69
C VAL A 152 -5.92 5.38 -2.01
N VAL A 153 -6.34 6.46 -2.67
CA VAL A 153 -7.08 6.40 -3.94
C VAL A 153 -6.28 5.70 -5.04
N SER A 154 -4.95 5.86 -5.08
CA SER A 154 -4.12 5.16 -6.05
C SER A 154 -4.24 3.63 -5.93
N THR A 155 -4.41 3.11 -4.70
CA THR A 155 -4.62 1.68 -4.47
C THR A 155 -5.97 1.20 -4.97
N TRP A 156 -7.01 2.04 -4.91
CA TRP A 156 -8.34 1.74 -5.45
C TRP A 156 -8.30 1.65 -6.98
N ILE A 157 -7.54 2.54 -7.62
CA ILE A 157 -7.33 2.52 -9.07
C ILE A 157 -6.56 1.25 -9.48
N ALA A 158 -5.52 0.87 -8.73
CA ALA A 158 -4.77 -0.36 -8.98
C ALA A 158 -5.66 -1.61 -8.82
N PHE A 159 -6.49 -1.65 -7.77
CA PHE A 159 -7.49 -2.70 -7.58
C PHE A 159 -8.51 -2.76 -8.71
N ALA A 160 -9.06 -1.63 -9.15
CA ALA A 160 -10.01 -1.58 -10.27
C ALA A 160 -9.39 -2.18 -11.54
N ASN A 161 -8.11 -1.92 -11.81
CA ASN A 161 -7.40 -2.50 -12.94
C ASN A 161 -7.30 -4.03 -12.83
N MET A 162 -6.91 -4.54 -11.65
CA MET A 162 -6.85 -5.97 -11.36
C MET A 162 -8.24 -6.64 -11.48
N ALA A 163 -9.29 -5.99 -10.98
CA ALA A 163 -10.66 -6.47 -11.03
C ALA A 163 -11.19 -6.56 -12.47
N ILE A 164 -10.87 -5.58 -13.33
CA ILE A 164 -11.21 -5.61 -14.76
C ILE A 164 -10.49 -6.77 -15.45
N ALA A 165 -9.19 -6.95 -15.19
CA ALA A 165 -8.42 -8.05 -15.78
C ALA A 165 -8.98 -9.42 -15.37
N LEU A 166 -9.29 -9.60 -14.07
CA LEU A 166 -9.90 -10.81 -13.55
C LEU A 166 -11.30 -11.05 -14.12
N SER A 167 -12.12 -10.00 -14.23
CA SER A 167 -13.48 -10.09 -14.76
C SER A 167 -13.48 -10.48 -16.24
N GLY A 168 -12.57 -9.93 -17.04
CA GLY A 168 -12.36 -10.37 -18.41
C GLY A 168 -11.97 -11.84 -18.48
N TRP A 169 -11.02 -12.27 -17.62
CA TRP A 169 -10.54 -13.65 -17.62
C TRP A 169 -11.67 -14.64 -17.28
N LYS A 170 -12.50 -14.32 -16.27
CA LYS A 170 -13.67 -15.15 -15.89
C LYS A 170 -14.71 -15.28 -17.00
N LYS A 171 -14.85 -14.27 -17.87
CA LYS A 171 -15.79 -14.34 -19.01
C LYS A 171 -15.32 -15.33 -20.07
N GLU A 172 -14.01 -15.41 -20.28
CA GLU A 172 -13.34 -16.30 -21.24
C GLU A 172 -13.16 -17.72 -20.68
N HIS A 173 -13.10 -17.88 -19.35
CA HIS A 173 -12.83 -19.13 -18.64
C HIS A 173 -13.97 -19.46 -17.67
N ARG A 174 -15.19 -19.62 -18.20
CA ARG A 174 -16.38 -19.88 -17.36
C ARG A 174 -16.31 -21.26 -16.73
N GLY A 175 -16.47 -21.32 -15.41
CA GLY A 175 -16.40 -22.58 -14.65
C GLY A 175 -15.00 -22.93 -14.17
N ASP A 176 -13.96 -22.29 -14.71
CA ASP A 176 -12.58 -22.53 -14.30
C ASP A 176 -12.27 -21.86 -12.97
N ARG A 177 -11.43 -22.53 -12.18
CA ARG A 177 -10.93 -21.95 -10.94
C ARG A 177 -9.87 -20.90 -11.26
N ILE A 178 -10.00 -19.72 -10.65
CA ILE A 178 -9.05 -18.61 -10.82
C ILE A 178 -7.62 -19.08 -10.49
N PRO A 179 -6.61 -18.81 -11.34
CA PRO A 179 -5.21 -19.15 -11.05
C PRO A 179 -4.79 -18.66 -9.66
N LEU A 180 -4.06 -19.48 -8.91
CA LEU A 180 -3.79 -19.20 -7.50
C LEU A 180 -3.14 -17.83 -7.29
N LEU A 181 -2.14 -17.48 -8.13
CA LEU A 181 -1.43 -16.20 -8.05
C LEU A 181 -2.37 -14.99 -8.25
N ALA A 182 -3.33 -15.08 -9.17
CA ALA A 182 -4.33 -14.03 -9.37
C ALA A 182 -5.29 -13.94 -8.18
N TYR A 183 -5.72 -15.09 -7.64
CA TYR A 183 -6.62 -15.14 -6.50
C TYR A 183 -6.02 -14.45 -5.27
N ILE A 184 -4.78 -14.82 -4.90
CA ILE A 184 -4.13 -14.24 -3.73
C ILE A 184 -3.81 -12.76 -3.95
N ALA A 185 -3.35 -12.37 -5.13
CA ALA A 185 -3.05 -10.96 -5.41
C ALA A 185 -4.31 -10.07 -5.36
N VAL A 186 -5.40 -10.49 -6.00
CA VAL A 186 -6.66 -9.74 -6.00
C VAL A 186 -7.27 -9.70 -4.60
N THR A 187 -7.27 -10.82 -3.87
CA THR A 187 -7.86 -10.88 -2.52
C THR A 187 -7.11 -9.97 -1.55
N SER A 188 -5.79 -9.80 -1.69
CA SER A 188 -5.03 -8.82 -0.92
C SER A 188 -5.56 -7.39 -1.07
N TYR A 189 -5.94 -6.99 -2.28
CA TYR A 189 -6.52 -5.67 -2.53
C TYR A 189 -8.02 -5.57 -2.26
N VAL A 190 -8.76 -6.68 -2.28
CA VAL A 190 -10.13 -6.68 -1.74
C VAL A 190 -10.10 -6.37 -0.24
N MET A 191 -9.21 -7.02 0.51
CA MET A 191 -9.05 -6.76 1.95
C MET A 191 -8.67 -5.28 2.19
N TRP A 192 -7.65 -4.79 1.49
CA TRP A 192 -7.20 -3.40 1.64
C TRP A 192 -8.27 -2.37 1.22
N MET A 193 -9.01 -2.62 0.14
CA MET A 193 -10.09 -1.72 -0.30
C MET A 193 -11.13 -1.53 0.81
N LEU A 194 -11.56 -2.61 1.46
CA LEU A 194 -12.51 -2.55 2.56
C LEU A 194 -11.91 -1.87 3.80
N ALA A 195 -10.67 -2.22 4.13
CA ALA A 195 -9.95 -1.68 5.27
C ALA A 195 -9.68 -0.16 5.15
N SER A 196 -9.44 0.35 3.95
CA SER A 196 -8.99 1.74 3.72
C SER A 196 -10.11 2.78 3.66
N ILE A 197 -11.38 2.37 3.66
CA ILE A 197 -12.51 3.32 3.61
C ILE A 197 -12.49 4.26 4.81
N PRO A 198 -12.31 3.80 6.07
CA PRO A 198 -12.40 4.70 7.22
C PRO A 198 -11.27 5.72 7.31
N ILE A 199 -10.03 5.40 6.93
CA ILE A 199 -8.95 6.40 6.89
C ILE A 199 -9.18 7.43 5.77
N ALA A 200 -9.78 7.03 4.64
CA ALA A 200 -10.16 7.98 3.59
C ALA A 200 -11.26 8.94 4.10
N VAL A 201 -12.24 8.42 4.84
CA VAL A 201 -13.28 9.21 5.51
C VAL A 201 -12.67 10.14 6.56
N GLU A 202 -11.76 9.65 7.40
CA GLU A 202 -11.04 10.44 8.40
C GLU A 202 -10.40 11.69 7.77
N PHE A 203 -9.63 11.50 6.69
CA PHE A 203 -8.97 12.62 6.03
C PHE A 203 -9.95 13.52 5.26
N LEU A 204 -10.82 12.96 4.42
CA LEU A 204 -11.71 13.76 3.56
C LEU A 204 -12.78 14.53 4.33
N VAL A 205 -13.34 13.92 5.38
CA VAL A 205 -14.49 14.48 6.10
C VAL A 205 -14.04 15.30 7.31
N PHE A 206 -12.91 14.95 7.94
CA PHE A 206 -12.45 15.60 9.17
C PHE A 206 -11.14 16.38 8.99
N LEU A 207 -10.01 15.73 8.70
CA LEU A 207 -8.70 16.40 8.80
C LEU A 207 -8.43 17.43 7.69
N ILE A 208 -8.88 17.18 6.45
CA ILE A 208 -8.76 18.16 5.35
C ILE A 208 -9.63 19.40 5.62
N PRO A 209 -10.95 19.28 5.90
CA PRO A 209 -11.75 20.45 6.26
C PRO A 209 -11.22 21.21 7.48
N TRP A 210 -10.72 20.49 8.50
CA TRP A 210 -10.15 21.11 9.69
C TRP A 210 -8.86 21.89 9.41
N SER A 211 -7.92 21.31 8.64
CA SER A 211 -6.67 21.99 8.25
C SER A 211 -6.86 23.15 7.27
N LEU A 212 -8.01 23.24 6.60
CA LEU A 212 -8.41 24.38 5.76
C LEU A 212 -9.22 25.44 6.53
N GLY A 213 -9.50 25.23 7.83
CA GLY A 213 -10.34 26.14 8.62
C GLY A 213 -11.84 26.06 8.33
N LEU A 214 -12.30 25.06 7.56
CA LEU A 214 -13.71 24.81 7.26
C LEU A 214 -14.44 24.11 8.42
N ARG A 215 -13.70 23.55 9.38
CA ARG A 215 -14.20 23.05 10.66
C ARG A 215 -13.38 23.68 11.79
N ALA A 216 -14.05 24.09 12.86
CA ALA A 216 -13.39 24.64 14.04
C ALA A 216 -12.62 23.56 14.83
N GLU A 217 -13.19 22.35 14.91
CA GLU A 217 -12.68 21.26 15.73
C GLU A 217 -12.94 19.89 15.10
N VAL A 218 -12.21 18.89 15.58
CA VAL A 218 -12.37 17.47 15.27
C VAL A 218 -12.32 16.68 16.58
N ASP A 219 -13.14 15.63 16.70
CA ASP A 219 -13.10 14.73 17.84
C ASP A 219 -11.87 13.80 17.72
N PRO A 220 -10.87 13.92 18.63
CA PRO A 220 -9.65 13.12 18.55
C PRO A 220 -9.88 11.61 18.74
N LEU A 221 -10.90 11.23 19.51
CA LEU A 221 -11.24 9.81 19.73
C LEU A 221 -11.87 9.23 18.48
N LEU A 222 -12.76 9.97 17.81
CA LEU A 222 -13.36 9.54 16.56
C LEU A 222 -12.30 9.37 15.46
N THR A 223 -11.44 10.37 15.24
CA THR A 223 -10.39 10.28 14.21
C THR A 223 -9.44 9.13 14.50
N ARG A 224 -9.02 8.93 15.77
CA ARG A 224 -8.18 7.78 16.17
C ARG A 224 -8.87 6.43 15.94
N THR A 225 -10.18 6.34 16.15
CA THR A 225 -10.96 5.13 15.91
C THR A 225 -11.06 4.81 14.41
N LEU A 226 -11.30 5.81 13.56
CA LEU A 226 -11.28 5.66 12.10
C LEU A 226 -9.89 5.28 11.59
N PHE A 227 -8.85 5.92 12.15
CA PHE A 227 -7.46 5.59 11.86
C PHE A 227 -7.20 4.12 12.15
N TRP A 228 -7.49 3.62 13.36
CA TRP A 228 -7.16 2.25 13.74
C TRP A 228 -8.08 1.16 13.20
N PHE A 229 -9.29 1.51 12.77
CA PHE A 229 -10.06 0.62 11.90
C PHE A 229 -9.22 0.22 10.68
N THR A 230 -8.50 1.17 10.10
CA THR A 230 -7.61 0.93 8.96
C THR A 230 -6.22 0.49 9.40
N GLY A 231 -5.68 1.11 10.44
CA GLY A 231 -4.27 1.09 10.83
C GLY A 231 -3.82 -0.25 11.39
N HIS A 232 -4.74 -1.10 11.84
CA HIS A 232 -4.40 -2.50 12.08
C HIS A 232 -4.36 -3.29 10.77
N ALA A 233 -5.40 -3.20 9.93
CA ALA A 233 -5.45 -3.90 8.65
C ALA A 233 -4.31 -3.51 7.68
N ILE A 234 -3.80 -2.27 7.78
CA ILE A 234 -2.73 -1.73 6.94
C ILE A 234 -1.45 -2.57 7.03
N VAL A 235 -1.13 -3.13 8.21
CA VAL A 235 0.10 -3.92 8.37
C VAL A 235 0.02 -5.22 7.58
N TYR A 236 -1.17 -5.78 7.42
CA TYR A 236 -1.39 -6.90 6.52
C TYR A 236 -1.39 -6.48 5.05
N ALA A 237 -1.85 -5.27 4.73
CA ALA A 237 -1.72 -4.74 3.37
C ALA A 237 -0.24 -4.61 2.95
N TRP A 238 0.66 -4.32 3.89
CA TRP A 238 2.12 -4.34 3.66
C TRP A 238 2.67 -5.77 3.55
N LEU A 239 2.19 -6.68 4.40
CA LEU A 239 2.64 -8.07 4.47
C LEU A 239 2.24 -8.88 3.24
N LEU A 240 1.01 -8.71 2.77
CA LEU A 240 0.41 -9.61 1.78
C LEU A 240 1.15 -9.64 0.44
N PRO A 241 1.68 -8.53 -0.13
CA PRO A 241 2.57 -8.59 -1.29
C PRO A 241 3.79 -9.51 -1.08
N ALA A 242 4.41 -9.50 0.10
CA ALA A 242 5.50 -10.41 0.42
C ALA A 242 4.99 -11.86 0.49
N TYR A 243 3.85 -12.10 1.14
CA TYR A 243 3.23 -13.42 1.19
C TYR A 243 2.83 -13.95 -0.19
N VAL A 244 2.38 -13.09 -1.12
CA VAL A 244 2.14 -13.49 -2.52
C VAL A 244 3.43 -14.05 -3.13
N SER A 245 4.57 -13.39 -2.91
CA SER A 245 5.87 -13.91 -3.33
C SER A 245 6.22 -15.23 -2.65
N TRP A 246 6.08 -15.30 -1.31
CA TRP A 246 6.48 -16.47 -0.54
C TRP A 246 5.65 -17.71 -0.85
N TYR A 247 4.35 -17.56 -1.10
CA TYR A 247 3.47 -18.68 -1.43
C TYR A 247 3.54 -19.09 -2.89
N ALA A 248 3.68 -18.16 -3.83
CA ALA A 248 3.51 -18.46 -5.26
C ALA A 248 4.78 -18.34 -6.11
N LEU A 249 5.82 -17.67 -5.64
CA LEU A 249 7.07 -17.44 -6.39
C LEU A 249 8.23 -18.24 -5.78
N ILE A 250 8.50 -18.07 -4.48
CA ILE A 250 9.64 -18.70 -3.79
C ILE A 250 9.70 -20.22 -4.01
N PRO A 251 8.60 -21.00 -3.89
CA PRO A 251 8.68 -22.44 -4.04
C PRO A 251 9.32 -22.85 -5.37
N ARG A 252 8.95 -22.18 -6.47
CA ARG A 252 9.54 -22.44 -7.79
C ARG A 252 10.99 -21.96 -7.88
N GLN A 253 11.34 -20.84 -7.26
CA GLN A 253 12.69 -20.28 -7.28
C GLN A 253 13.71 -21.20 -6.58
N VAL A 254 13.26 -21.98 -5.59
CA VAL A 254 14.11 -22.95 -4.86
C VAL A 254 13.97 -24.38 -5.37
N GLY A 255 13.36 -24.59 -6.55
CA GLY A 255 13.19 -25.92 -7.15
C GLY A 255 12.05 -26.77 -6.57
N GLY A 256 11.21 -26.18 -5.71
CA GLY A 256 10.02 -26.80 -5.14
C GLY A 256 8.71 -26.42 -5.85
N ALA A 257 7.59 -26.71 -5.18
CA ALA A 257 6.24 -26.44 -5.66
C ALA A 257 5.32 -25.96 -4.53
N VAL A 258 4.21 -25.31 -4.88
CA VAL A 258 3.17 -24.95 -3.92
C VAL A 258 2.58 -26.23 -3.32
N ILE A 259 2.61 -26.34 -1.99
CA ILE A 259 2.17 -27.55 -1.28
C ILE A 259 0.65 -27.74 -1.37
N SER A 260 -0.12 -26.67 -1.20
CA SER A 260 -1.59 -26.74 -1.25
C SER A 260 -2.22 -25.44 -1.74
N ASP A 261 -2.91 -25.51 -2.89
CA ASP A 261 -3.74 -24.42 -3.40
C ASP A 261 -4.87 -24.10 -2.40
N SER A 262 -5.65 -25.10 -1.97
CA SER A 262 -6.84 -24.87 -1.14
C SER A 262 -6.52 -24.23 0.20
N TYR A 263 -5.46 -24.68 0.89
CA TYR A 263 -5.04 -24.06 2.15
C TYR A 263 -4.53 -22.62 1.92
N THR A 264 -3.80 -22.38 0.83
CA THR A 264 -3.36 -21.03 0.48
C THR A 264 -4.55 -20.09 0.29
N ARG A 265 -5.62 -20.55 -0.37
CA ARG A 265 -6.83 -19.72 -0.54
C ARG A 265 -7.53 -19.44 0.79
N ILE A 266 -7.65 -20.45 1.65
CA ILE A 266 -8.24 -20.30 2.99
C ILE A 266 -7.47 -19.24 3.78
N VAL A 267 -6.14 -19.26 3.76
CA VAL A 267 -5.32 -18.24 4.44
C VAL A 267 -5.67 -16.82 3.98
N TRP A 268 -5.87 -16.59 2.69
CA TRP A 268 -6.28 -15.27 2.18
C TRP A 268 -7.70 -14.87 2.57
N ILE A 269 -8.62 -15.84 2.68
CA ILE A 269 -9.96 -15.59 3.23
C ILE A 269 -9.86 -15.19 4.71
N LEU A 270 -9.00 -15.86 5.48
CA LEU A 270 -8.78 -15.50 6.89
C LEU A 270 -8.22 -14.09 7.03
N PHE A 271 -7.23 -13.70 6.19
CA PHE A 271 -6.78 -12.30 6.16
C PHE A 271 -7.92 -11.34 5.82
N LEU A 272 -8.76 -11.65 4.83
CA LEU A 272 -9.89 -10.79 4.48
C LEU A 272 -10.86 -10.59 5.65
N LEU A 273 -11.17 -11.65 6.41
CA LEU A 273 -12.18 -11.61 7.47
C LEU A 273 -11.64 -11.07 8.80
N LEU A 274 -10.38 -11.40 9.14
CA LEU A 274 -9.83 -11.17 10.47
C LEU A 274 -8.92 -9.95 10.57
N SER A 275 -8.51 -9.35 9.44
CA SER A 275 -7.61 -8.17 9.46
C SER A 275 -8.30 -6.87 9.84
N ILE A 276 -9.63 -6.77 9.66
CA ILE A 276 -10.37 -5.51 9.81
C ILE A 276 -10.94 -5.32 11.23
N PRO A 277 -11.63 -6.30 11.86
CA PRO A 277 -12.39 -6.08 13.10
C PRO A 277 -11.52 -6.17 14.37
N THR A 278 -10.32 -5.63 14.36
CA THR A 278 -9.32 -5.82 15.43
C THR A 278 -8.58 -4.54 15.82
N GLY A 279 -8.94 -3.39 15.24
CA GLY A 279 -8.28 -2.09 15.50
C GLY A 279 -8.26 -1.63 16.97
N MET A 280 -9.21 -2.09 17.80
CA MET A 280 -9.33 -1.68 19.20
C MET A 280 -8.09 -2.00 20.05
N HIS A 281 -7.25 -2.97 19.68
CA HIS A 281 -6.04 -3.26 20.46
C HIS A 281 -4.98 -2.14 20.39
N HIS A 282 -5.13 -1.19 19.47
CA HIS A 282 -4.32 0.03 19.44
C HIS A 282 -4.92 1.16 20.29
N GLN A 283 -6.03 0.88 20.99
CA GLN A 283 -6.79 1.86 21.77
C GLN A 283 -7.02 1.45 23.23
N TYR A 284 -6.39 0.37 23.71
CA TYR A 284 -6.30 0.05 25.15
C TYR A 284 -5.48 1.09 25.90
#